data_AF-A0A6G3UJ19-F1
#
_entry.id   AF-A0A6G3UJ19-F1
#
_cell.length_a   1.000
_cell.length_b   1.000
_cell.length_c   1.000
_cell.angle_alpha   90.00
_cell.angle_beta   90.00
_cell.angle_gamma   90.00
#
_symmetry.space_group_name_H-M   'P 1'
#
loop_
_entity.id
_entity.type
_entity.pdbx_description
1 polymer ?
#
loop_
_entity_poly.entity_id
_entity_poly.type
_entity_poly.pdbx_seq_one_letter_code
_entity_poly.pdbx_strand_id
1 'polypeptide(L)'
;WADKDPAAAARLSAARAAVSALAERLHLPQENLITPDTVRRVCWEPPKNPTPETVESALAGYGARHWQIEQVAPLLYRALTQPS
;
A
#
# COMPACT_ATOMS: atom_id res chain seq x y z
N TRP A 1 17.16 -6.70 -5.62
CA TRP A 1 16.63 -5.43 -5.05
C TRP A 1 16.34 -5.48 -3.55
N ALA A 2 16.09 -6.64 -2.93
CA ALA A 2 15.96 -6.76 -1.46
C ALA A 2 17.23 -6.35 -0.69
N ASP A 3 18.39 -6.36 -1.37
CA ASP A 3 19.69 -6.00 -0.79
C ASP A 3 19.85 -4.50 -0.45
N LYS A 4 19.01 -3.60 -1.00
CA LYS A 4 19.20 -2.13 -0.83
C LYS A 4 18.40 -1.49 0.30
N ASP A 5 17.25 -2.04 0.69
CA ASP A 5 16.45 -1.56 1.83
C ASP A 5 15.56 -2.71 2.36
N PRO A 6 16.00 -3.43 3.41
CA PRO A 6 15.24 -4.54 3.97
C PRO A 6 13.93 -4.09 4.64
N ALA A 7 13.88 -2.87 5.18
CA ALA A 7 12.66 -2.33 5.77
C ALA A 7 11.61 -2.05 4.69
N ALA A 8 12.01 -1.54 3.53
CA ALA A 8 11.10 -1.34 2.40
C ALA A 8 10.58 -2.67 1.83
N ALA A 9 11.43 -3.70 1.81
CA ALA A 9 11.03 -5.05 1.44
C ALA A 9 10.01 -5.63 2.42
N ALA A 10 10.20 -5.45 3.73
CA ALA A 10 9.27 -5.87 4.76
C ALA A 10 7.90 -5.17 4.63
N ARG A 11 7.92 -3.83 4.52
CA ARG A 11 6.72 -3.00 4.24
C ARG A 11 5.96 -3.51 3.02
N LEU A 12 6.66 -3.72 1.90
CA LEU A 12 6.06 -4.19 0.65
C LEU A 12 5.46 -5.58 0.76
N SER A 13 6.12 -6.50 1.47
CA SER A 13 5.61 -7.86 1.70
C SER A 13 4.30 -7.82 2.50
N ALA A 14 4.28 -7.08 3.62
CA ALA A 14 3.09 -6.91 4.45
C ALA A 14 1.94 -6.25 3.69
N ALA A 15 2.22 -5.18 2.94
CA ALA A 15 1.24 -4.48 2.13
C ALA A 15 0.62 -5.39 1.05
N ARG A 16 1.43 -6.16 0.33
CA ARG A 16 0.95 -7.10 -0.71
C ARG A 16 0.04 -8.16 -0.11
N ALA A 17 0.46 -8.80 0.99
CA ALA A 17 -0.36 -9.81 1.65
C ALA A 17 -1.73 -9.25 2.08
N ALA A 18 -1.75 -8.06 2.66
CA ALA A 18 -2.99 -7.41 3.09
C ALA A 18 -3.91 -7.05 1.90
N VAL A 19 -3.34 -6.49 0.83
CA VAL A 19 -4.09 -6.11 -0.38
C VAL A 19 -4.65 -7.33 -1.09
N SER A 20 -3.87 -8.41 -1.23
CA SER A 20 -4.36 -9.66 -1.82
C SER A 20 -5.53 -10.24 -1.02
N ALA A 21 -5.40 -10.31 0.31
CA ALA A 21 -6.47 -10.79 1.18
C ALA A 21 -7.75 -9.94 1.09
N LEU A 22 -7.63 -8.62 0.92
CA LEU A 22 -8.79 -7.75 0.73
C LEU A 22 -9.45 -7.95 -0.65
N ALA A 23 -8.65 -8.08 -1.70
CA ALA A 23 -9.16 -8.35 -3.05
C ALA A 23 -9.98 -9.66 -3.10
N GLU A 24 -9.50 -10.71 -2.41
CA GLU A 24 -10.24 -11.97 -2.27
C GLU A 24 -11.58 -11.77 -1.53
N ARG A 25 -11.60 -11.03 -0.43
CA ARG A 25 -12.83 -10.71 0.33
C ARG A 25 -13.83 -9.89 -0.48
N LEU A 26 -13.34 -9.00 -1.35
CA LEU A 26 -14.16 -8.18 -2.23
C LEU A 26 -14.55 -8.90 -3.53
N HIS A 27 -14.10 -10.15 -3.72
CA HIS A 27 -14.36 -10.95 -4.92
C HIS A 27 -13.99 -10.23 -6.22
N LEU A 28 -12.85 -9.55 -6.23
CA LEU A 28 -12.37 -8.82 -7.41
C LEU A 28 -10.87 -9.01 -7.66
N PRO A 29 -10.39 -8.85 -8.91
CA PRO A 29 -8.97 -8.90 -9.21
C PRO A 29 -8.22 -7.82 -8.43
N GLN A 30 -7.07 -8.15 -7.85
CA GLN A 30 -6.26 -7.18 -7.11
C GLN A 30 -5.97 -5.91 -7.92
N GLU A 31 -5.71 -6.05 -9.22
CA GLU A 31 -5.42 -4.90 -10.11
C GLU A 31 -6.61 -3.94 -10.24
N ASN A 32 -7.84 -4.43 -10.05
CA ASN A 32 -9.02 -3.57 -9.99
C ASN A 32 -9.12 -2.85 -8.63
N LEU A 33 -8.59 -3.45 -7.54
CA LEU A 33 -8.49 -2.82 -6.23
C LEU A 33 -7.43 -1.71 -6.23
N ILE A 34 -6.19 -2.07 -6.60
CA ILE A 34 -5.04 -1.16 -6.68
C ILE A 34 -3.93 -1.80 -7.50
N THR A 35 -3.21 -1.00 -8.29
CA THR A 35 -2.11 -1.55 -9.09
C THR A 35 -0.93 -1.99 -8.19
N PRO A 36 -0.27 -3.14 -8.49
CA PRO A 36 0.92 -3.57 -7.76
C PRO A 36 2.06 -2.54 -7.77
N ASP A 37 2.15 -1.72 -8.83
CA ASP A 37 3.13 -0.63 -8.95
C ASP A 37 2.86 0.48 -7.94
N THR A 38 1.61 0.92 -7.79
CA THR A 38 1.22 1.93 -6.78
C THR A 38 1.61 1.48 -5.37
N VAL A 39 1.31 0.21 -5.01
CA VAL A 39 1.69 -0.36 -3.71
C VAL A 39 3.21 -0.35 -3.55
N ARG A 40 3.95 -0.75 -4.60
CA ARG A 40 5.42 -0.75 -4.59
C ARG A 40 5.99 0.66 -4.35
N ARG A 41 5.51 1.67 -5.06
CA ARG A 41 5.99 3.06 -4.92
C ARG A 41 5.75 3.60 -3.51
N VAL A 42 4.54 3.44 -2.96
CA VAL A 42 4.23 3.89 -1.60
C VAL A 42 5.10 3.17 -0.55
N CYS A 43 5.36 1.87 -0.73
CA CYS A 43 6.23 1.13 0.21
C CYS A 43 7.70 1.51 0.09
N TRP A 44 8.16 1.96 -1.08
CA TRP A 44 9.56 2.30 -1.33
C TRP A 44 9.88 3.76 -0.99
N GLU A 45 8.93 4.65 -1.26
CA GLU A 45 9.00 6.08 -0.99
C GLU A 45 7.80 6.47 -0.11
N PRO A 46 7.78 6.03 1.16
CA PRO A 46 6.68 6.35 2.06
C PRO A 46 6.64 7.84 2.38
N PRO A 47 5.45 8.40 2.68
CA PRO A 47 5.35 9.75 3.20
C PRO A 47 6.20 9.89 4.48
N LYS A 48 6.91 11.03 4.62
CA LYS A 48 7.86 11.29 5.73
C LYS A 48 7.25 11.07 7.12
N ASN A 49 5.96 11.38 7.27
CA ASN A 49 5.17 11.12 8.47
C ASN A 49 3.94 10.32 8.04
N PRO A 50 3.99 8.97 8.08
CA PRO A 50 2.84 8.17 7.68
C PRO A 50 1.69 8.37 8.67
N THR A 51 0.66 9.09 8.21
CA THR A 51 -0.69 9.13 8.77
C THR A 51 -1.68 8.60 7.73
N PRO A 52 -2.91 8.21 8.11
CA PRO A 52 -3.94 7.83 7.15
C PRO A 52 -4.08 8.85 6.00
N GLU A 53 -4.19 10.14 6.32
CA GLU A 53 -4.39 11.21 5.34
C GLU A 53 -3.21 11.35 4.36
N THR A 54 -1.97 11.18 4.85
CA THR A 54 -0.77 11.25 3.97
C THR A 54 -0.69 10.05 3.04
N VAL A 55 -1.15 8.87 3.48
CA VAL A 55 -1.20 7.66 2.66
C VAL A 55 -2.29 7.78 1.60
N GLU A 56 -3.46 8.30 1.97
CA GLU A 56 -4.54 8.60 1.03
C GLU A 56 -4.08 9.61 -0.03
N SER A 57 -3.41 10.69 0.39
CA SER A 57 -2.85 11.69 -0.51
C SER A 57 -1.81 11.10 -1.47
N ALA A 58 -0.94 10.21 -0.98
CA ALA A 58 0.03 9.51 -1.82
C ALA A 58 -0.66 8.62 -2.86
N LEU A 59 -1.67 7.85 -2.47
CA LEU A 59 -2.45 7.01 -3.37
C LEU A 59 -3.18 7.84 -4.44
N ALA A 60 -3.80 8.95 -4.04
CA ALA A 60 -4.44 9.89 -4.96
C ALA A 60 -3.43 10.48 -5.96
N GLY A 61 -2.23 10.84 -5.50
CA GLY A 61 -1.13 11.32 -6.34
C GLY A 61 -0.67 10.30 -7.39
N TYR A 62 -0.86 9.01 -7.13
CA TYR A 62 -0.62 7.92 -8.10
C TYR A 62 -1.84 7.55 -8.95
N GLY A 63 -2.94 8.32 -8.86
CA GLY A 63 -4.14 8.14 -9.67
C GLY A 63 -5.13 7.10 -9.14
N ALA A 64 -5.00 6.66 -7.89
CA ALA A 64 -6.00 5.79 -7.27
C ALA A 64 -7.34 6.54 -7.13
N ARG A 65 -8.46 5.85 -7.41
CA ARG A 65 -9.80 6.42 -7.26
C ARG A 65 -10.19 6.45 -5.78
N HIS A 66 -11.10 7.37 -5.41
CA HIS A 66 -11.56 7.53 -4.02
C HIS A 66 -11.98 6.21 -3.35
N TRP A 67 -12.79 5.39 -4.02
CA TRP A 67 -13.21 4.10 -3.46
C TRP A 67 -12.03 3.12 -3.26
N GLN A 68 -10.99 3.16 -4.10
CA GLN A 68 -9.79 2.33 -3.94
C GLN A 68 -8.97 2.81 -2.75
N ILE A 69 -8.84 4.13 -2.60
CA ILE A 69 -8.14 4.77 -1.50
C ILE A 69 -8.76 4.36 -0.15
N GLU A 70 -10.08 4.49 -0.03
CA GLU A 70 -10.84 4.11 1.19
C GLU A 70 -10.59 2.65 1.61
N GLN A 71 -10.42 1.75 0.64
CA GLN A 71 -10.18 0.33 0.90
C GLN A 71 -8.71 0.03 1.25
N VAL A 72 -7.76 0.72 0.59
CA VAL A 72 -6.34 0.34 0.57
C VAL A 72 -5.49 1.17 1.52
N ALA A 73 -5.82 2.44 1.74
CA ALA A 73 -5.05 3.32 2.61
C ALA A 73 -4.87 2.76 4.04
N PRO A 74 -5.89 2.17 4.70
CA PRO A 74 -5.73 1.59 6.03
C PRO A 74 -4.74 0.42 6.05
N LEU A 75 -4.69 -0.36 4.97
CA LEU A 75 -3.79 -1.50 4.85
C LEU A 75 -2.35 -1.04 4.68
N LEU A 76 -2.12 -0.05 3.80
CA LEU A 76 -0.79 0.52 3.59
C LEU A 76 -0.29 1.26 4.81
N TYR A 77 -1.14 2.04 5.48
CA TYR A 77 -0.78 2.72 6.73
C TYR A 77 -0.26 1.73 7.78
N ARG A 78 -0.96 0.60 7.98
CA ARG A 78 -0.50 -0.47 8.89
C ARG A 78 0.84 -1.06 8.44
N ALA A 79 1.00 -1.38 7.16
CA ALA A 79 2.25 -1.92 6.64
C ALA A 79 3.43 -0.95 6.80
N LEU A 80 3.19 0.36 6.70
CA LEU A 80 4.21 1.40 6.84
C LEU A 80 4.60 1.71 8.29
N THR A 81 3.71 1.43 9.25
CA THR A 81 3.91 1.77 10.67
C THR A 81 4.22 0.55 11.54
N GLN A 82 4.12 -0.66 11.00
CA GLN A 82 4.53 -1.85 11.71
C GLN A 82 6.05 -1.89 11.93
N PRO A 83 6.52 -2.21 13.14
CA PRO A 83 7.94 -2.45 13.37
C PRO A 83 8.37 -3.67 12.54
N SER A 84 9.47 -3.51 11.80
CA SER A 84 10.11 -4.58 11.01
C SER A 84 10.93 -5.51 11.89
#